data_AF-A0A7D3X8E9-F1
#
_entry.id   AF-A0A7D3X8E9-F1
#
_cell.length_a   1.000
_cell.length_b   1.000
_cell.length_c   1.000
_cell.angle_alpha   90.00
_cell.angle_beta   90.00
_cell.angle_gamma   90.00
#
_symmetry.space_group_name_H-M   'P 1'
#
loop_
_entity.id
_entity.type
_entity.pdbx_description
1 polymer ?
#
loop_
_entity_poly.entity_id
_entity_poly.type
_entity_poly.pdbx_seq_one_letter_code
_entity_poly.pdbx_strand_id
1 'polypeptide(L)'
;MMHRPTLALASLLSLGYLAAPAQTLNTIKLDSLLDGLASHNKLMGSLALSHDGQVVYSHAFGAAQLAPLVAATPATHYRIGSISKVFTGVLIFQLIEEKKLTLDTKLATFFPQVPNADRITIDQLLSHRSGIHNFTDDPAYISYMTRPQTQAELLAIMAQPKPDFEPGAKYAYSNSNFVLLGYIVEKLTKIPYAQALQKHILTKAGLKNTYYGGKIDPQKQQALSYGPSGSGWKLSPETDMSIPAGAGALVSTPTDLDHFLEALFGGKLLSASSLVAMQNIRDGYGRALMQVPFGAKKGYGHTGGIDAFRSAAFYFPGDKLAVALCTNGGSYSPNEVLIGALSLYFGQPYKLPDFTPSTYALTPADLDRYAGTYASPTMPLKIMVSRDGATLRAQATGQNAFPLEPVSAGIFKFDPAGIRMEFDPAKPAFTLRQGGGTFLFTKE
;
A
#
# COMPACT_ATOMS: atom_id res chain seq x y z
N MET A 1 -7.60 -20.92 -85.40
CA MET A 1 -7.28 -21.61 -84.14
C MET A 1 -7.47 -20.64 -83.00
N MET A 2 -8.48 -20.89 -82.16
CA MET A 2 -8.80 -20.14 -80.95
C MET A 2 -7.76 -20.44 -79.87
N HIS A 3 -7.19 -19.42 -79.23
CA HIS A 3 -6.63 -19.57 -77.89
C HIS A 3 -7.14 -18.46 -76.96
N ARG A 4 -7.70 -18.93 -75.84
CA ARG A 4 -8.44 -18.22 -74.80
C ARG A 4 -7.52 -17.35 -73.95
N PRO A 5 -7.98 -16.20 -73.42
CA PRO A 5 -7.28 -15.51 -72.34
C PRO A 5 -7.59 -16.16 -70.99
N THR A 6 -6.54 -16.49 -70.23
CA THR A 6 -6.59 -16.95 -68.84
C THR A 6 -6.98 -15.80 -67.91
N LEU A 7 -8.13 -15.90 -67.26
CA LEU A 7 -8.50 -15.09 -66.09
C LEU A 7 -7.63 -15.50 -64.89
N ALA A 8 -6.85 -14.56 -64.34
CA ALA A 8 -6.23 -14.71 -63.03
C ALA A 8 -7.23 -14.25 -61.95
N LEU A 9 -7.69 -15.20 -61.13
CA LEU A 9 -8.59 -14.97 -60.00
C LEU A 9 -7.77 -14.47 -58.80
N ALA A 10 -7.83 -13.17 -58.49
CA ALA A 10 -7.22 -12.60 -57.29
C ALA A 10 -8.05 -13.00 -56.05
N SER A 11 -7.52 -13.90 -55.23
CA SER A 11 -8.12 -14.30 -53.96
C SER A 11 -7.78 -13.27 -52.88
N LEU A 12 -8.75 -12.45 -52.48
CA LEU A 12 -8.65 -11.60 -51.28
C LEU A 12 -8.68 -12.50 -50.04
N LEU A 13 -7.51 -12.71 -49.42
CA LEU A 13 -7.39 -13.25 -48.06
C LEU A 13 -7.80 -12.17 -47.06
N SER A 14 -9.06 -12.21 -46.63
CA SER A 14 -9.51 -11.50 -45.44
C SER A 14 -8.88 -12.14 -44.21
N LEU A 15 -7.82 -11.51 -43.66
CA LEU A 15 -7.37 -11.80 -42.30
C LEU A 15 -8.49 -11.39 -41.33
N GLY A 16 -9.31 -12.36 -40.94
CA GLY A 16 -10.16 -12.23 -39.77
C GLY A 16 -9.29 -12.11 -38.54
N TYR A 17 -9.18 -10.92 -37.97
CA TYR A 17 -8.73 -10.75 -36.60
C TYR A 17 -9.76 -11.45 -35.70
N LEU A 18 -9.45 -12.67 -35.30
CA LEU A 18 -10.12 -13.31 -34.17
C LEU A 18 -9.72 -12.51 -32.93
N ALA A 19 -10.57 -11.56 -32.54
CA ALA A 19 -10.51 -10.96 -31.22
C ALA A 19 -10.68 -12.12 -30.22
N ALA A 20 -9.61 -12.49 -29.52
CA ALA A 20 -9.70 -13.38 -28.39
C ALA A 20 -10.74 -12.79 -27.42
N PRO A 21 -11.75 -13.56 -26.96
CA PRO A 21 -12.72 -13.03 -26.01
C PRO A 21 -11.98 -12.43 -24.81
N ALA A 22 -12.24 -11.14 -24.56
CA ALA A 22 -11.73 -10.46 -23.38
C ALA A 22 -12.11 -11.30 -22.16
N GLN A 23 -11.11 -11.77 -21.41
CA GLN A 23 -11.34 -12.62 -20.26
C GLN A 23 -12.21 -11.86 -19.25
N THR A 24 -13.40 -12.38 -18.98
CA THR A 24 -14.32 -11.75 -18.02
C THR A 24 -13.76 -11.89 -16.61
N LEU A 25 -13.71 -10.77 -15.87
CA LEU A 25 -13.29 -10.75 -14.47
C LEU A 25 -14.14 -11.72 -13.64
N ASN A 26 -13.49 -12.61 -12.88
CA ASN A 26 -14.18 -13.57 -12.02
C ASN A 26 -14.61 -12.90 -10.69
N THR A 27 -15.67 -12.11 -10.74
CA THR A 27 -16.21 -11.37 -9.59
C THR A 27 -16.71 -12.29 -8.48
N ILE A 28 -17.35 -13.42 -8.81
CA ILE A 28 -17.82 -14.41 -7.82
C ILE A 28 -16.66 -14.91 -6.94
N LYS A 29 -15.49 -15.17 -7.55
CA LYS A 29 -14.32 -15.63 -6.81
C LYS A 29 -13.62 -14.51 -6.03
N LEU A 30 -13.74 -13.26 -6.47
CA LEU A 30 -13.33 -12.09 -5.67
C LEU A 30 -14.22 -11.95 -4.43
N ASP A 31 -15.55 -12.03 -4.59
CA ASP A 31 -16.50 -11.97 -3.49
C ASP A 31 -16.21 -13.09 -2.48
N SER A 32 -16.00 -14.32 -2.98
CA SER A 32 -15.62 -15.47 -2.13
C SER A 32 -14.33 -15.25 -1.34
N LEU A 33 -13.33 -14.57 -1.93
CA LEU A 33 -12.09 -14.22 -1.23
C LEU A 33 -12.36 -13.22 -0.10
N LEU A 34 -13.07 -12.14 -0.41
CA LEU A 34 -13.29 -11.02 0.51
C LEU A 34 -14.27 -11.39 1.64
N ASP A 35 -15.38 -12.02 1.30
CA ASP A 35 -16.38 -12.46 2.27
C ASP A 35 -15.87 -13.60 3.14
N GLY A 36 -15.05 -14.50 2.57
CA GLY A 36 -14.35 -15.54 3.33
C GLY A 36 -13.40 -14.95 4.38
N LEU A 37 -12.69 -13.87 4.06
CA LEU A 37 -11.85 -13.15 5.03
C LEU A 37 -12.68 -12.49 6.14
N ALA A 38 -13.82 -11.89 5.80
CA ALA A 38 -14.73 -11.30 6.78
C ALA A 38 -15.34 -12.36 7.70
N SER A 39 -15.90 -13.44 7.15
CA SER A 39 -16.61 -14.47 7.92
C SER A 39 -15.71 -15.24 8.88
N HIS A 40 -14.39 -15.26 8.63
CA HIS A 40 -13.40 -15.92 9.48
C HIS A 40 -12.64 -14.93 10.40
N ASN A 41 -13.12 -13.68 10.54
CA ASN A 41 -12.46 -12.64 11.35
C ASN A 41 -10.98 -12.44 10.96
N LYS A 42 -10.69 -12.44 9.66
CA LYS A 42 -9.34 -12.25 9.12
C LYS A 42 -9.13 -10.85 8.59
N LEU A 43 -10.13 -10.23 7.99
CA LEU A 43 -10.05 -8.87 7.45
C LEU A 43 -11.45 -8.28 7.23
N MET A 44 -11.58 -6.96 7.36
CA MET A 44 -12.77 -6.19 6.94
C MET A 44 -12.35 -4.93 6.20
N GLY A 45 -13.14 -4.50 5.22
CA GLY A 45 -12.77 -3.40 4.34
C GLY A 45 -13.58 -3.33 3.05
N SER A 46 -12.99 -2.67 2.05
CA SER A 46 -13.54 -2.54 0.71
C SER A 46 -12.42 -2.60 -0.34
N LEU A 47 -12.73 -3.18 -1.50
CA LEU A 47 -11.86 -3.30 -2.66
C LEU A 47 -12.56 -2.72 -3.90
N ALA A 48 -11.82 -1.96 -4.71
CA ALA A 48 -12.24 -1.54 -6.04
C ALA A 48 -11.17 -1.87 -7.09
N LEU A 49 -11.63 -2.17 -8.31
CA LEU A 49 -10.81 -2.24 -9.51
C LEU A 49 -11.47 -1.38 -10.59
N SER A 50 -10.65 -0.58 -11.27
CA SER A 50 -11.08 0.20 -12.43
C SER A 50 -10.19 -0.09 -13.62
N HIS A 51 -10.79 -0.26 -14.79
CA HIS A 51 -10.10 -0.48 -16.06
C HIS A 51 -10.50 0.59 -17.06
N ASP A 52 -9.51 1.25 -17.64
CA ASP A 52 -9.70 2.32 -18.64
C ASP A 52 -10.67 3.41 -18.13
N GLY A 53 -10.52 3.79 -16.85
CA GLY A 53 -11.34 4.80 -16.20
C GLY A 53 -12.76 4.35 -15.80
N GLN A 54 -13.12 3.08 -15.97
CA GLN A 54 -14.42 2.53 -15.57
C GLN A 54 -14.26 1.56 -14.40
N VAL A 55 -15.10 1.71 -13.37
CA VAL A 55 -15.14 0.77 -12.24
C VAL A 55 -15.69 -0.56 -12.74
N VAL A 56 -14.85 -1.60 -12.73
CA VAL A 56 -15.21 -2.96 -13.16
C VAL A 56 -15.52 -3.89 -11.98
N TYR A 57 -15.11 -3.50 -10.77
CA TYR A 57 -15.43 -4.21 -9.53
C TYR A 57 -15.42 -3.25 -8.35
N SER A 58 -16.38 -3.39 -7.44
CA SER A 58 -16.42 -2.65 -6.18
C SER A 58 -17.19 -3.47 -5.15
N HIS A 59 -16.52 -3.92 -4.09
CA HIS A 59 -17.11 -4.75 -3.05
C HIS A 59 -16.65 -4.33 -1.67
N ALA A 60 -17.55 -4.40 -0.70
CA ALA A 60 -17.28 -4.14 0.70
C ALA A 60 -17.62 -5.39 1.51
N PHE A 61 -16.79 -5.70 2.50
CA PHE A 61 -16.86 -6.94 3.27
C PHE A 61 -16.63 -6.65 4.76
N GLY A 62 -17.37 -7.35 5.61
CA GLY A 62 -17.34 -7.15 7.05
C GLY A 62 -18.05 -5.86 7.50
N ALA A 63 -17.47 -5.17 8.49
CA ALA A 63 -18.14 -4.07 9.19
C ALA A 63 -17.33 -2.77 9.17
N ALA A 64 -18.02 -1.65 9.01
CA ALA A 64 -17.46 -0.31 9.24
C ALA A 64 -17.37 -0.01 10.74
N GLN A 65 -18.28 -0.59 11.54
CA GLN A 65 -18.35 -0.43 13.00
C GLN A 65 -18.89 -1.72 13.63
N LEU A 66 -18.32 -2.15 14.77
CA LEU A 66 -18.72 -3.38 15.47
C LEU A 66 -19.75 -3.16 16.58
N ALA A 67 -19.84 -1.95 17.15
CA ALA A 67 -20.75 -1.65 18.26
C ALA A 67 -21.35 -0.23 18.14
N PRO A 68 -22.64 -0.09 17.76
CA PRO A 68 -23.48 -1.13 17.16
C PRO A 68 -22.89 -1.64 15.83
N LEU A 69 -23.31 -2.83 15.39
CA LEU A 69 -22.85 -3.40 14.13
C LEU A 69 -23.39 -2.58 12.94
N VAL A 70 -22.48 -2.02 12.14
CA VAL A 70 -22.78 -1.36 10.88
C VAL A 70 -21.93 -2.04 9.80
N ALA A 71 -22.59 -2.66 8.83
CA ALA A 71 -21.91 -3.29 7.70
C ALA A 71 -21.08 -2.28 6.90
N ALA A 72 -19.95 -2.71 6.37
CA ALA A 72 -19.21 -1.92 5.39
C ALA A 72 -20.02 -1.87 4.07
N THR A 73 -19.89 -0.76 3.35
CA THR A 73 -20.50 -0.58 2.03
C THR A 73 -19.44 0.00 1.08
N PRO A 74 -19.65 -0.05 -0.25
CA PRO A 74 -18.78 0.66 -1.19
C PRO A 74 -18.64 2.17 -0.92
N ALA A 75 -19.61 2.77 -0.22
CA ALA A 75 -19.59 4.17 0.19
C ALA A 75 -18.84 4.43 1.52
N THR A 76 -18.40 3.37 2.23
CA THR A 76 -17.70 3.52 3.51
C THR A 76 -16.36 4.24 3.31
N HIS A 77 -16.13 5.28 4.11
CA HIS A 77 -14.89 6.04 4.09
C HIS A 77 -13.85 5.47 5.05
N TYR A 78 -12.61 5.44 4.60
CA TYR A 78 -11.46 4.93 5.35
C TYR A 78 -10.37 6.00 5.41
N ARG A 79 -9.64 6.06 6.53
CA ARG A 79 -8.39 6.81 6.56
C ARG A 79 -7.37 6.08 5.70
N ILE A 80 -6.83 6.75 4.69
CA ILE A 80 -5.97 6.11 3.67
C ILE A 80 -4.49 6.17 4.04
N GLY A 81 -4.15 6.79 5.18
CA GLY A 81 -2.79 6.94 5.65
C GLY A 81 -1.87 7.48 4.55
N SER A 82 -0.72 6.83 4.37
CA SER A 82 0.36 7.31 3.50
C SER A 82 0.07 7.39 2.00
N ILE A 83 -1.08 6.89 1.52
CA ILE A 83 -1.55 7.22 0.16
C ILE A 83 -1.72 8.75 -0.01
N SER A 84 -1.99 9.47 1.08
CA SER A 84 -1.98 10.94 1.16
C SER A 84 -0.73 11.59 0.57
N LYS A 85 0.43 10.91 0.62
CA LYS A 85 1.69 11.41 0.08
C LYS A 85 1.63 11.60 -1.42
N VAL A 86 0.90 10.75 -2.15
CA VAL A 86 0.71 10.88 -3.59
C VAL A 86 -0.04 12.18 -3.90
N PHE A 87 -1.10 12.49 -3.14
CA PHE A 87 -1.84 13.75 -3.27
C PHE A 87 -0.96 14.96 -2.99
N THR A 88 -0.18 14.93 -1.91
CA THR A 88 0.79 16.00 -1.60
C THR A 88 1.84 16.14 -2.70
N GLY A 89 2.36 15.02 -3.23
CA GLY A 89 3.29 15.02 -4.36
C GLY A 89 2.70 15.70 -5.59
N VAL A 90 1.46 15.39 -5.95
CA VAL A 90 0.74 16.05 -7.05
C VAL A 90 0.62 17.55 -6.81
N LEU A 91 0.24 18.00 -5.61
CA LEU A 91 0.17 19.43 -5.28
C LEU A 91 1.54 20.12 -5.43
N ILE A 92 2.61 19.48 -4.99
CA ILE A 92 3.98 20.01 -5.14
C ILE A 92 4.37 20.10 -6.61
N PHE A 93 4.08 19.08 -7.42
CA PHE A 93 4.34 19.12 -8.87
C PHE A 93 3.52 20.17 -9.59
N GLN A 94 2.25 20.39 -9.21
CA GLN A 94 1.46 21.49 -9.76
C GLN A 94 2.09 22.85 -9.43
N LEU A 95 2.62 23.03 -8.22
CA LEU A 95 3.35 24.26 -7.86
C LEU A 95 4.67 24.41 -8.64
N ILE A 96 5.32 23.30 -9.02
CA ILE A 96 6.48 23.30 -9.93
C ILE A 96 6.06 23.72 -11.34
N GLU A 97 4.95 23.20 -11.86
CA GLU A 97 4.39 23.59 -13.16
C GLU A 97 3.97 25.07 -13.18
N GLU A 98 3.48 25.59 -12.06
CA GLU A 98 3.20 27.01 -11.82
C GLU A 98 4.49 27.85 -11.60
N LYS A 99 5.68 27.23 -11.66
CA LYS A 99 7.00 27.85 -11.46
C LYS A 99 7.18 28.51 -10.09
N LYS A 100 6.41 28.11 -9.09
CA LYS A 100 6.49 28.64 -7.71
C LYS A 100 7.65 28.04 -6.91
N LEU A 101 8.12 26.88 -7.31
CA LEU A 101 9.32 26.22 -6.82
C LEU A 101 9.89 25.30 -7.90
N THR A 102 11.06 24.72 -7.63
CA THR A 102 11.66 23.66 -8.45
C THR A 102 12.04 22.49 -7.55
N LEU A 103 12.41 21.36 -8.17
CA LEU A 103 12.94 20.21 -7.42
C LEU A 103 14.21 20.56 -6.63
N ASP A 104 15.01 21.54 -7.10
CA ASP A 104 16.25 21.98 -6.46
C ASP A 104 16.05 23.05 -5.39
N THR A 105 14.83 23.60 -5.25
CA THR A 105 14.52 24.58 -4.20
C THR A 105 14.90 24.01 -2.83
N LYS A 106 15.65 24.80 -2.06
CA LYS A 106 16.11 24.39 -0.73
C LYS A 106 15.01 24.49 0.32
N LEU A 107 15.05 23.58 1.29
CA LEU A 107 14.14 23.58 2.43
C LEU A 107 14.28 24.87 3.26
N ALA A 108 15.48 25.43 3.34
CA ALA A 108 15.76 26.67 4.08
C ALA A 108 14.95 27.88 3.59
N THR A 109 14.45 27.87 2.35
CA THR A 109 13.52 28.88 1.84
C THR A 109 12.23 28.94 2.66
N PHE A 110 11.82 27.82 3.26
CA PHE A 110 10.55 27.70 3.98
C PHE A 110 10.73 27.46 5.48
N PHE A 111 11.72 26.65 5.85
CA PHE A 111 11.96 26.16 7.20
C PHE A 111 13.47 26.13 7.53
N PRO A 112 14.14 27.29 7.66
CA PRO A 112 15.57 27.37 7.94
C PRO A 112 15.97 26.79 9.29
N GLN A 113 15.02 26.60 10.22
CA GLN A 113 15.27 25.99 11.52
C GLN A 113 15.46 24.46 11.47
N VAL A 114 15.09 23.80 10.37
CA VAL A 114 15.27 22.35 10.23
C VAL A 114 16.76 22.06 9.98
N PRO A 115 17.38 21.11 10.70
CA PRO A 115 18.77 20.73 10.46
C PRO A 115 19.05 20.39 8.98
N ASN A 116 20.17 20.88 8.44
CA ASN A 116 20.58 20.74 7.03
C ASN A 116 19.61 21.35 5.99
N ALA A 117 18.68 22.23 6.39
CA ALA A 117 17.68 22.79 5.47
C ALA A 117 18.27 23.55 4.26
N ASP A 118 19.47 24.13 4.40
CA ASP A 118 20.21 24.82 3.33
C ASP A 118 20.71 23.85 2.25
N ARG A 119 20.82 22.56 2.58
CA ARG A 119 21.30 21.51 1.68
C ARG A 119 20.15 20.64 1.15
N ILE A 120 19.13 20.38 1.98
CA ILE A 120 17.96 19.58 1.62
C ILE A 120 17.15 20.26 0.51
N THR A 121 16.78 19.50 -0.51
CA THR A 121 15.96 19.93 -1.67
C THR A 121 14.54 19.38 -1.61
N ILE A 122 13.63 19.97 -2.39
CA ILE A 122 12.27 19.43 -2.59
C ILE A 122 12.31 18.01 -3.17
N ASP A 123 13.22 17.74 -4.09
CA ASP A 123 13.47 16.39 -4.62
C ASP A 123 13.73 15.36 -3.52
N GLN A 124 14.60 15.70 -2.57
CA GLN A 124 14.98 14.82 -1.47
C GLN A 124 13.86 14.64 -0.45
N LEU A 125 12.96 15.61 -0.26
CA LEU A 125 11.76 15.42 0.54
C LEU A 125 10.81 14.42 -0.13
N LEU A 126 10.48 14.67 -1.41
CA LEU A 126 9.57 13.84 -2.20
C LEU A 126 10.05 12.39 -2.36
N SER A 127 11.37 12.17 -2.38
CA SER A 127 12.00 10.86 -2.60
C SER A 127 12.53 10.19 -1.34
N HIS A 128 12.26 10.75 -0.15
CA HIS A 128 12.72 10.20 1.13
C HIS A 128 14.25 10.07 1.25
N ARG A 129 14.97 11.12 0.85
CA ARG A 129 16.44 11.22 0.88
C ARG A 129 16.93 12.46 1.62
N SER A 130 16.11 13.05 2.48
CA SER A 130 16.43 14.28 3.20
C SER A 130 17.38 14.08 4.38
N GLY A 131 17.36 12.89 5.01
CA GLY A 131 18.04 12.66 6.30
C GLY A 131 17.27 13.20 7.51
N ILE A 132 16.08 13.78 7.32
CA ILE A 132 15.24 14.28 8.42
C ILE A 132 14.65 13.10 9.17
N HIS A 133 14.87 13.10 10.49
CA HIS A 133 14.35 12.07 11.38
C HIS A 133 12.84 11.91 11.24
N ASN A 134 12.37 10.67 11.25
CA ASN A 134 10.95 10.36 11.17
C ASN A 134 10.31 10.43 12.56
N PHE A 135 9.59 11.51 12.86
CA PHE A 135 9.04 11.75 14.21
C PHE A 135 8.10 10.63 14.72
N THR A 136 7.55 9.80 13.82
CA THR A 136 6.69 8.67 14.20
C THR A 136 7.47 7.47 14.73
N ASP A 137 8.80 7.46 14.56
CA ASP A 137 9.69 6.44 15.10
C ASP A 137 10.11 6.76 16.55
N ASP A 138 9.83 7.99 17.02
CA ASP A 138 10.12 8.40 18.38
C ASP A 138 9.19 7.71 19.39
N PRO A 139 9.72 7.20 20.52
CA PRO A 139 8.89 6.66 21.61
C PRO A 139 7.87 7.68 22.14
N ALA A 140 8.20 8.97 22.08
CA ALA A 140 7.33 10.06 22.51
C ALA A 140 6.07 10.21 21.63
N TYR A 141 6.08 9.72 20.37
CA TYR A 141 4.96 9.83 19.43
C TYR A 141 3.62 9.40 20.05
N ILE A 142 3.61 8.27 20.76
CA ILE A 142 2.41 7.69 21.38
C ILE A 142 1.79 8.63 22.43
N SER A 143 2.58 9.51 23.04
CA SER A 143 2.11 10.44 24.08
C SER A 143 1.26 11.60 23.55
N TYR A 144 1.43 11.98 22.29
CA TYR A 144 0.76 13.14 21.69
C TYR A 144 -0.05 12.83 20.43
N MET A 145 0.08 11.64 19.82
CA MET A 145 -0.57 11.33 18.54
C MET A 145 -2.11 11.48 18.54
N THR A 146 -2.76 11.39 19.70
CA THR A 146 -4.23 11.49 19.84
C THR A 146 -4.71 12.89 20.23
N ARG A 147 -3.80 13.88 20.27
CA ARG A 147 -4.10 15.26 20.66
C ARG A 147 -3.77 16.21 19.51
N PRO A 148 -4.56 17.28 19.33
CA PRO A 148 -4.26 18.25 18.29
C PRO A 148 -2.88 18.86 18.51
N GLN A 149 -2.16 19.06 17.42
CA GLN A 149 -0.91 19.80 17.38
C GLN A 149 -1.03 20.93 16.36
N THR A 150 -0.51 22.09 16.73
CA THR A 150 -0.29 23.18 15.80
C THR A 150 0.87 22.87 14.86
N GLN A 151 0.88 23.53 13.70
CA GLN A 151 2.01 23.47 12.77
C GLN A 151 3.34 23.85 13.44
N ALA A 152 3.32 24.81 14.38
CA ALA A 152 4.52 25.23 15.11
C ALA A 152 5.05 24.14 16.05
N GLU A 153 4.17 23.43 16.75
CA GLU A 153 4.54 22.32 17.64
C GLU A 153 5.13 21.14 16.85
N LEU A 154 4.49 20.70 15.77
CA LEU A 154 5.03 19.62 14.94
C LEU A 154 6.34 20.02 14.26
N LEU A 155 6.48 21.28 13.83
CA LEU A 155 7.73 21.77 13.27
C LEU A 155 8.86 21.77 14.32
N ALA A 156 8.55 22.14 15.58
CA ALA A 156 9.51 22.05 16.67
C ALA A 156 9.94 20.61 16.94
N ILE A 157 8.99 19.66 16.92
CA ILE A 157 9.28 18.22 17.05
C ILE A 157 10.19 17.74 15.92
N MET A 158 9.88 18.08 14.66
CA MET A 158 10.69 17.64 13.50
C MET A 158 12.08 18.31 13.42
N ALA A 159 12.23 19.51 13.98
CA ALA A 159 13.50 20.25 13.95
C ALA A 159 14.45 19.90 15.12
N GLN A 160 13.96 19.22 16.17
CA GLN A 160 14.75 18.91 17.36
C GLN A 160 15.80 17.79 17.13
N PRO A 161 15.50 16.66 16.47
CA PRO A 161 16.46 15.58 16.31
C PRO A 161 17.64 15.97 15.43
N LYS A 162 18.79 15.32 15.64
CA LYS A 162 19.89 15.38 14.69
C LYS A 162 19.49 14.65 13.40
N PRO A 163 20.00 15.05 12.22
CA PRO A 163 19.81 14.29 10.99
C PRO A 163 20.29 12.84 11.14
N ASP A 164 19.51 11.90 10.62
CA ASP A 164 19.86 10.47 10.64
C ASP A 164 21.01 10.16 9.65
N PHE A 165 21.15 10.98 8.62
CA PHE A 165 22.19 10.90 7.60
C PHE A 165 22.26 12.19 6.77
N GLU A 166 23.31 12.32 5.97
CA GLU A 166 23.50 13.45 5.06
C GLU A 166 22.48 13.45 3.91
N PRO A 167 21.94 14.62 3.50
CA PRO A 167 20.97 14.70 2.41
C PRO A 167 21.47 14.05 1.12
N GLY A 168 20.69 13.14 0.56
CA GLY A 168 21.01 12.39 -0.66
C GLY A 168 21.82 11.11 -0.45
N ALA A 169 22.38 10.87 0.74
CA ALA A 169 23.30 9.74 0.98
C ALA A 169 22.61 8.37 0.86
N LYS A 170 21.36 8.25 1.32
CA LYS A 170 20.56 7.02 1.21
C LYS A 170 19.06 7.30 1.18
N TYR A 171 18.28 6.26 0.87
CA TYR A 171 16.83 6.26 1.05
C TYR A 171 16.49 5.89 2.51
N ALA A 172 15.62 6.66 3.14
CA ALA A 172 14.95 6.28 4.39
C ALA A 172 13.60 6.99 4.47
N TYR A 173 12.53 6.19 4.58
CA TYR A 173 11.17 6.70 4.68
C TYR A 173 11.00 7.61 5.91
N SER A 174 10.36 8.76 5.74
CA SER A 174 10.15 9.73 6.81
C SER A 174 8.85 10.50 6.60
N ASN A 175 7.93 10.41 7.56
CA ASN A 175 6.67 11.16 7.53
C ASN A 175 6.92 12.67 7.64
N SER A 176 7.98 13.07 8.34
CA SER A 176 8.40 14.46 8.49
C SER A 176 8.53 15.18 7.14
N ASN A 177 9.07 14.50 6.13
CA ASN A 177 9.22 15.07 4.79
C ASN A 177 7.89 15.54 4.19
N PHE A 178 6.84 14.73 4.31
CA PHE A 178 5.56 15.02 3.69
C PHE A 178 4.66 15.93 4.53
N VAL A 179 4.87 15.96 5.85
CA VAL A 179 4.30 17.02 6.70
C VAL A 179 4.85 18.38 6.25
N LEU A 180 6.18 18.50 6.11
CA LEU A 180 6.84 19.72 5.62
C LEU A 180 6.39 20.10 4.20
N LEU A 181 6.26 19.13 3.29
CA LEU A 181 5.73 19.40 1.94
C LEU A 181 4.28 19.91 1.98
N GLY A 182 3.42 19.34 2.83
CA GLY A 182 2.07 19.84 3.06
C GLY A 182 2.07 21.30 3.53
N TYR A 183 2.97 21.66 4.44
CA TYR A 183 3.14 23.04 4.91
C TYR A 183 3.71 23.98 3.83
N ILE A 184 4.56 23.49 2.92
CA ILE A 184 5.02 24.25 1.76
C ILE A 184 3.86 24.58 0.83
N VAL A 185 2.95 23.62 0.60
CA VAL A 185 1.72 23.87 -0.18
C VAL A 185 0.94 25.03 0.43
N GLU A 186 0.70 25.03 1.74
CA GLU A 186 -0.02 26.12 2.43
C GLU A 186 0.72 27.47 2.31
N LYS A 187 2.04 27.47 2.53
CA LYS A 187 2.87 28.68 2.44
C LYS A 187 2.84 29.32 1.05
N LEU A 188 2.82 28.53 -0.02
CA LEU A 188 2.86 29.01 -1.39
C LEU A 188 1.48 29.30 -1.99
N THR A 189 0.46 28.58 -1.55
CA THR A 189 -0.93 28.79 -2.01
C THR A 189 -1.67 29.84 -1.18
N LYS A 190 -1.19 30.13 0.03
CA LYS A 190 -1.83 31.03 1.02
C LYS A 190 -3.23 30.60 1.45
N ILE A 191 -3.54 29.31 1.30
CA ILE A 191 -4.79 28.69 1.75
C ILE A 191 -4.48 27.42 2.54
N PRO A 192 -5.39 26.96 3.43
CA PRO A 192 -5.22 25.70 4.14
C PRO A 192 -5.08 24.51 3.19
N TYR A 193 -4.33 23.49 3.60
CA TYR A 193 -4.05 22.30 2.78
C TYR A 193 -5.34 21.64 2.27
N ALA A 194 -6.37 21.54 3.10
CA ALA A 194 -7.67 20.98 2.71
C ALA A 194 -8.32 21.75 1.54
N GLN A 195 -8.18 23.08 1.49
CA GLN A 195 -8.70 23.89 0.40
C GLN A 195 -7.85 23.75 -0.86
N ALA A 196 -6.51 23.68 -0.71
CA ALA A 196 -5.62 23.41 -1.83
C ALA A 196 -5.93 22.04 -2.47
N LEU A 197 -6.07 21.00 -1.65
CA LEU A 197 -6.48 19.67 -2.06
C LEU A 197 -7.81 19.69 -2.84
N GLN A 198 -8.84 20.33 -2.28
CA GLN A 198 -10.16 20.45 -2.90
C GLN A 198 -10.08 21.10 -4.29
N LYS A 199 -9.47 22.29 -4.36
CA LYS A 199 -9.40 23.11 -5.57
C LYS A 199 -8.56 22.46 -6.67
N HIS A 200 -7.41 21.92 -6.30
CA HIS A 200 -6.39 21.54 -7.27
C HIS A 200 -6.44 20.06 -7.67
N ILE A 201 -7.05 19.20 -6.86
CA ILE A 201 -7.18 17.76 -7.14
C ILE A 201 -8.64 17.32 -7.12
N LEU A 202 -9.33 17.42 -5.98
CA LEU A 202 -10.59 16.70 -5.76
C LEU A 202 -11.67 17.13 -6.75
N THR A 203 -11.89 18.44 -6.91
CA THR A 203 -12.88 18.96 -7.87
C THR A 203 -12.51 18.62 -9.31
N LYS A 204 -11.22 18.68 -9.66
CA LYS A 204 -10.77 18.36 -11.03
C LYS A 204 -10.95 16.88 -11.35
N ALA A 205 -10.56 16.00 -10.44
CA ALA A 205 -10.67 14.56 -10.62
C ALA A 205 -12.09 14.01 -10.34
N GLY A 206 -12.99 14.81 -9.76
CA GLY A 206 -14.36 14.41 -9.46
C GLY A 206 -14.48 13.52 -8.21
N LEU A 207 -13.56 13.67 -7.26
CA LEU A 207 -13.42 12.83 -6.06
C LEU A 207 -14.35 13.33 -4.96
N LYS A 208 -15.60 12.85 -4.96
CA LYS A 208 -16.65 13.33 -4.05
C LYS A 208 -16.57 12.74 -2.64
N ASN A 209 -15.87 11.63 -2.49
CA ASN A 209 -15.75 10.87 -1.25
C ASN A 209 -14.35 10.96 -0.65
N THR A 210 -13.52 11.87 -1.16
CA THR A 210 -12.16 12.11 -0.67
C THR A 210 -12.07 13.48 -0.03
N TYR A 211 -11.44 13.57 1.13
CA TYR A 211 -11.29 14.85 1.85
C TYR A 211 -10.15 14.78 2.88
N TYR A 212 -9.77 15.94 3.40
CA TYR A 212 -8.90 16.02 4.56
C TYR A 212 -9.68 15.61 5.81
N GLY A 213 -9.17 14.62 6.54
CA GLY A 213 -9.86 14.01 7.68
C GLY A 213 -9.96 14.93 8.89
N GLY A 214 -10.90 14.60 9.77
CA GLY A 214 -11.01 15.15 11.12
C GLY A 214 -11.26 14.04 12.13
N LYS A 215 -11.97 14.37 13.21
CA LYS A 215 -12.47 13.37 14.16
C LYS A 215 -13.43 12.41 13.44
N ILE A 216 -13.28 11.10 13.70
CA ILE A 216 -14.12 10.10 13.06
C ILE A 216 -15.59 10.26 13.51
N ASP A 217 -16.49 10.28 12.52
CA ASP A 217 -17.94 10.37 12.68
C ASP A 217 -18.61 9.19 11.95
N PRO A 218 -18.91 8.09 12.65
CA PRO A 218 -19.52 6.90 12.05
C PRO A 218 -20.89 7.16 11.41
N GLN A 219 -21.59 8.23 11.80
CA GLN A 219 -22.87 8.60 11.19
C GLN A 219 -22.70 9.10 9.75
N LYS A 220 -21.47 9.47 9.35
CA LYS A 220 -21.11 9.89 7.99
C LYS A 220 -20.41 8.77 7.21
N GLN A 221 -20.76 7.52 7.50
CA GLN A 221 -20.21 6.33 6.84
C GLN A 221 -18.68 6.18 6.99
N GLN A 222 -18.07 6.84 7.98
CA GLN A 222 -16.66 6.67 8.28
C GLN A 222 -16.47 5.42 9.12
N ALA A 223 -15.61 4.51 8.67
CA ALA A 223 -15.27 3.33 9.44
C ALA A 223 -14.53 3.71 10.73
N LEU A 224 -14.73 2.92 11.79
CA LEU A 224 -13.83 2.86 12.93
C LEU A 224 -12.73 1.83 12.67
N SER A 225 -11.53 2.03 13.23
CA SER A 225 -10.43 1.07 13.09
C SER A 225 -10.28 0.16 14.30
N TYR A 226 -9.94 -1.10 14.03
CA TYR A 226 -9.86 -2.14 15.04
C TYR A 226 -8.55 -2.92 14.95
N GLY A 227 -7.80 -2.93 16.04
CA GLY A 227 -6.63 -3.79 16.20
C GLY A 227 -7.00 -5.21 16.65
N PRO A 228 -6.11 -6.19 16.45
CA PRO A 228 -6.31 -7.56 16.93
C PRO A 228 -6.37 -7.60 18.47
N SER A 229 -7.28 -8.41 19.02
CA SER A 229 -7.42 -8.64 20.46
C SER A 229 -7.94 -10.03 20.75
N GLY A 230 -7.05 -10.96 21.11
CA GLY A 230 -7.40 -12.38 21.27
C GLY A 230 -7.94 -12.96 19.96
N SER A 231 -9.11 -13.61 20.03
CA SER A 231 -9.84 -14.11 18.85
C SER A 231 -10.72 -13.07 18.16
N GLY A 232 -10.67 -11.80 18.58
CA GLY A 232 -11.53 -10.75 18.09
C GLY A 232 -10.81 -9.42 17.84
N TRP A 233 -11.58 -8.36 17.91
CA TRP A 233 -11.17 -7.02 17.50
C TRP A 233 -11.36 -6.03 18.64
N LYS A 234 -10.42 -5.10 18.80
CA LYS A 234 -10.51 -4.02 19.79
C LYS A 234 -10.43 -2.67 19.07
N LEU A 235 -11.32 -1.76 19.42
CA LEU A 235 -11.31 -0.40 18.90
C LEU A 235 -9.94 0.24 19.16
N SER A 236 -9.31 0.74 18.09
CA SER A 236 -8.03 1.41 18.17
C SER A 236 -8.19 2.86 18.61
N PRO A 237 -7.22 3.41 19.37
CA PRO A 237 -7.13 4.85 19.57
C PRO A 237 -7.07 5.59 18.25
N GLU A 238 -7.67 6.78 18.22
CA GLU A 238 -7.75 7.61 17.04
C GLU A 238 -6.62 8.65 17.05
N THR A 239 -5.74 8.58 16.05
CA THR A 239 -4.76 9.66 15.80
C THR A 239 -5.50 10.96 15.43
N ASP A 240 -5.06 12.09 15.95
CA ASP A 240 -5.57 13.41 15.54
C ASP A 240 -5.02 13.77 14.16
N MET A 241 -5.88 14.23 13.24
CA MET A 241 -5.50 14.48 11.84
C MET A 241 -4.55 15.67 11.63
N SER A 242 -4.29 16.48 12.66
CA SER A 242 -3.19 17.46 12.63
C SER A 242 -1.80 16.80 12.61
N ILE A 243 -1.65 15.60 13.17
CA ILE A 243 -0.38 14.88 13.29
C ILE A 243 0.16 14.41 11.93
N PRO A 244 -0.56 13.58 11.15
CA PRO A 244 -0.05 13.11 9.88
C PRO A 244 -0.09 14.19 8.79
N ALA A 245 -0.94 15.22 8.91
CA ALA A 245 -1.07 16.32 7.95
C ALA A 245 -1.01 15.86 6.47
N GLY A 246 -0.23 16.55 5.62
CA GLY A 246 -0.01 16.17 4.22
C GLY A 246 0.58 14.75 4.03
N ALA A 247 1.17 14.16 5.06
CA ALA A 247 1.74 12.82 5.00
C ALA A 247 0.72 11.70 5.16
N GLY A 248 -0.47 11.94 5.72
CA GLY A 248 -1.39 10.83 6.03
C GLY A 248 -2.82 11.16 6.46
N ALA A 249 -3.24 12.43 6.44
CA ALA A 249 -4.51 12.86 7.01
C ALA A 249 -5.74 12.66 6.11
N LEU A 250 -5.61 12.08 4.91
CA LEU A 250 -6.74 11.98 3.99
C LEU A 250 -7.66 10.80 4.34
N VAL A 251 -8.93 11.00 4.01
CA VAL A 251 -10.00 10.01 4.07
C VAL A 251 -10.54 9.83 2.65
N SER A 252 -10.83 8.60 2.24
CA SER A 252 -11.33 8.28 0.89
C SER A 252 -12.11 6.96 0.86
N THR A 253 -12.60 6.59 -0.32
CA THR A 253 -13.13 5.25 -0.65
C THR A 253 -12.21 4.59 -1.70
N PRO A 254 -12.17 3.26 -1.81
CA PRO A 254 -11.40 2.59 -2.86
C PRO A 254 -11.72 3.10 -4.26
N THR A 255 -13.00 3.32 -4.58
CA THR A 255 -13.42 3.84 -5.89
C THR A 255 -12.88 5.24 -6.17
N ASP A 256 -12.87 6.15 -5.19
CA ASP A 256 -12.27 7.47 -5.38
C ASP A 256 -10.75 7.39 -5.50
N LEU A 257 -10.08 6.45 -4.83
CA LEU A 257 -8.64 6.22 -5.01
C LEU A 257 -8.32 5.73 -6.43
N ASP A 258 -9.14 4.83 -6.99
CA ASP A 258 -9.00 4.40 -8.37
C ASP A 258 -9.19 5.58 -9.34
N HIS A 259 -10.25 6.38 -9.16
CA HIS A 259 -10.49 7.58 -9.98
C HIS A 259 -9.36 8.60 -9.85
N PHE A 260 -8.76 8.76 -8.67
CA PHE A 260 -7.60 9.62 -8.46
C PHE A 260 -6.40 9.13 -9.28
N LEU A 261 -6.12 7.83 -9.24
CA LEU A 261 -5.03 7.23 -10.00
C LEU A 261 -5.26 7.35 -11.50
N GLU A 262 -6.47 7.06 -11.98
CA GLU A 262 -6.84 7.25 -13.40
C GLU A 262 -6.69 8.71 -13.83
N ALA A 263 -7.10 9.67 -12.99
CA ALA A 263 -6.91 11.09 -13.28
C ALA A 263 -5.42 11.51 -13.28
N LEU A 264 -4.61 10.95 -12.38
CA LEU A 264 -3.17 11.23 -12.32
C LEU A 264 -2.45 10.67 -13.55
N PHE A 265 -2.57 9.36 -13.79
CA PHE A 265 -1.85 8.67 -14.85
C PHE A 265 -2.44 8.92 -16.25
N GLY A 266 -3.71 9.31 -16.33
CA GLY A 266 -4.35 9.81 -17.55
C GLY A 266 -4.00 11.27 -17.89
N GLY A 267 -3.12 11.93 -17.11
CA GLY A 267 -2.63 13.28 -17.41
C GLY A 267 -3.62 14.41 -17.11
N LYS A 268 -4.69 14.16 -16.34
CA LYS A 268 -5.68 15.17 -15.97
C LYS A 268 -5.18 16.11 -14.87
N LEU A 269 -4.26 15.64 -14.02
CA LEU A 269 -3.78 16.38 -12.86
C LEU A 269 -2.40 17.02 -13.05
N LEU A 270 -1.57 16.45 -13.92
CA LEU A 270 -0.18 16.85 -14.18
C LEU A 270 0.16 16.68 -15.66
N SER A 271 1.15 17.44 -16.13
CA SER A 271 1.76 17.20 -17.44
C SER A 271 2.49 15.86 -17.50
N ALA A 272 2.68 15.34 -18.73
CA ALA A 272 3.39 14.08 -18.94
C ALA A 272 4.84 14.11 -18.41
N SER A 273 5.54 15.25 -18.53
CA SER A 273 6.90 15.41 -18.01
C SER A 273 6.96 15.36 -16.49
N SER A 274 6.00 16.00 -15.80
CA SER A 274 5.88 15.92 -14.34
C SER A 274 5.57 14.50 -13.87
N LEU A 275 4.69 13.79 -14.56
CA LEU A 275 4.38 12.39 -14.24
C LEU A 275 5.60 11.48 -14.42
N VAL A 276 6.33 11.62 -15.53
CA VAL A 276 7.61 10.91 -15.74
C VAL A 276 8.61 11.22 -14.64
N ALA A 277 8.69 12.48 -14.19
CA ALA A 277 9.52 12.84 -13.06
C ALA A 277 9.04 12.16 -11.76
N MET A 278 7.74 12.07 -11.48
CA MET A 278 7.23 11.32 -10.33
C MET A 278 7.64 9.85 -10.35
N GLN A 279 7.67 9.24 -11.54
CA GLN A 279 8.02 7.84 -11.78
C GLN A 279 9.53 7.56 -11.87
N ASN A 280 10.41 8.52 -11.58
CA ASN A 280 11.85 8.24 -11.54
C ASN A 280 12.21 7.44 -10.27
N ILE A 281 12.09 6.11 -10.36
CA ILE A 281 12.25 5.18 -9.24
C ILE A 281 13.73 4.93 -8.93
N ARG A 282 14.09 5.05 -7.65
CA ARG A 282 15.38 4.63 -7.09
C ARG A 282 15.11 3.91 -5.76
N ASP A 283 15.71 2.73 -5.57
CA ASP A 283 15.49 1.91 -4.36
C ASP A 283 13.99 1.56 -4.12
N GLY A 284 13.21 1.41 -5.20
CA GLY A 284 11.78 1.08 -5.14
C GLY A 284 10.83 2.26 -4.92
N TYR A 285 11.36 3.49 -4.76
CA TYR A 285 10.58 4.71 -4.51
C TYR A 285 10.95 5.85 -5.47
N GLY A 286 9.96 6.59 -5.95
CA GLY A 286 10.08 7.76 -6.83
C GLY A 286 9.84 9.07 -6.07
N ARG A 287 9.16 10.03 -6.69
CA ARG A 287 8.74 11.27 -5.99
C ARG A 287 7.28 11.12 -5.58
N ALA A 288 7.08 10.70 -4.33
CA ALA A 288 5.79 10.30 -3.74
C ALA A 288 5.14 9.01 -4.27
N LEU A 289 5.80 8.26 -5.16
CA LEU A 289 5.28 7.02 -5.73
C LEU A 289 6.16 5.82 -5.36
N MET A 290 5.54 4.75 -4.87
CA MET A 290 6.13 3.42 -4.83
C MET A 290 5.96 2.74 -6.19
N GLN A 291 6.91 1.88 -6.56
CA GLN A 291 6.75 0.94 -7.66
C GLN A 291 6.63 -0.48 -7.11
N VAL A 292 5.59 -1.20 -7.52
CA VAL A 292 5.35 -2.59 -7.11
C VAL A 292 5.31 -3.52 -8.32
N PRO A 293 5.87 -4.73 -8.23
CA PRO A 293 5.76 -5.72 -9.30
C PRO A 293 4.48 -6.57 -9.15
N PHE A 294 3.96 -7.03 -10.29
CA PHE A 294 3.05 -8.18 -10.36
C PHE A 294 3.40 -9.02 -11.59
N GLY A 295 4.19 -10.08 -11.39
CA GLY A 295 4.86 -10.77 -12.50
C GLY A 295 5.76 -9.80 -13.28
N ALA A 296 5.55 -9.70 -14.59
CA ALA A 296 6.26 -8.74 -15.45
C ALA A 296 5.67 -7.31 -15.42
N LYS A 297 4.50 -7.13 -14.78
CA LYS A 297 3.78 -5.85 -14.74
C LYS A 297 4.32 -4.97 -13.62
N LYS A 298 4.25 -3.66 -13.82
CA LYS A 298 4.69 -2.65 -12.84
C LYS A 298 3.52 -1.74 -12.47
N GLY A 299 3.18 -1.73 -11.20
CA GLY A 299 2.23 -0.82 -10.60
C GLY A 299 2.93 0.38 -9.97
N TYR A 300 2.29 1.55 -10.02
CA TYR A 300 2.75 2.79 -9.37
C TYR A 300 1.66 3.34 -8.47
N GLY A 301 2.01 3.76 -7.26
CA GLY A 301 1.03 4.22 -6.28
C GLY A 301 1.63 4.26 -4.89
N HIS A 302 0.88 3.85 -3.87
CA HIS A 302 1.38 3.83 -2.50
C HIS A 302 0.53 2.90 -1.61
N THR A 303 1.11 2.45 -0.50
CA THR A 303 0.38 1.84 0.62
C THR A 303 0.08 2.86 1.73
N GLY A 304 -0.80 2.52 2.67
CA GLY A 304 -1.12 3.38 3.79
C GLY A 304 -1.34 2.60 5.08
N GLY A 305 -0.96 3.24 6.18
CA GLY A 305 -1.28 2.80 7.52
C GLY A 305 -1.46 4.01 8.42
N ILE A 306 -2.49 3.99 9.23
CA ILE A 306 -2.77 4.95 10.31
C ILE A 306 -3.76 4.30 11.26
N ASP A 307 -3.51 4.38 12.57
CA ASP A 307 -4.24 3.58 13.56
C ASP A 307 -4.24 2.08 13.15
N ALA A 308 -5.40 1.42 13.19
CA ALA A 308 -5.58 0.09 12.63
C ALA A 308 -6.10 0.06 11.18
N PHE A 309 -6.16 1.21 10.49
CA PHE A 309 -6.41 1.22 9.05
C PHE A 309 -5.19 0.74 8.28
N ARG A 310 -5.43 0.00 7.20
CA ARG A 310 -4.43 -0.29 6.16
C ARG A 310 -5.05 -0.05 4.80
N SER A 311 -4.23 0.39 3.86
CA SER A 311 -4.68 0.64 2.50
C SER A 311 -3.57 0.39 1.48
N ALA A 312 -3.98 0.22 0.23
CA ALA A 312 -3.10 0.18 -0.92
C ALA A 312 -3.85 0.71 -2.14
N ALA A 313 -3.20 1.52 -2.95
CA ALA A 313 -3.74 1.97 -4.22
C ALA A 313 -2.62 2.01 -5.25
N PHE A 314 -2.81 1.30 -6.37
CA PHE A 314 -1.81 1.16 -7.43
C PHE A 314 -2.44 1.21 -8.81
N TYR A 315 -1.73 1.86 -9.74
CA TYR A 315 -2.06 1.93 -11.15
C TYR A 315 -1.05 1.15 -11.98
N PHE A 316 -1.51 0.32 -12.91
CA PHE A 316 -0.69 -0.43 -13.87
C PHE A 316 -0.84 0.20 -15.26
N PRO A 317 0.07 1.09 -15.68
CA PRO A 317 -0.12 1.89 -16.90
C PRO A 317 -0.24 1.05 -18.18
N GLY A 318 0.51 -0.06 -18.27
CA GLY A 318 0.45 -0.96 -19.43
C GLY A 318 -0.88 -1.68 -19.60
N ASP A 319 -1.69 -1.75 -18.55
CA ASP A 319 -2.97 -2.44 -18.50
C ASP A 319 -4.15 -1.48 -18.28
N LYS A 320 -3.86 -0.18 -18.07
CA LYS A 320 -4.81 0.85 -17.63
C LYS A 320 -5.70 0.38 -16.49
N LEU A 321 -5.08 -0.25 -15.49
CA LEU A 321 -5.77 -0.83 -14.35
C LEU A 321 -5.43 -0.04 -13.09
N ALA A 322 -6.44 0.52 -12.43
CA ALA A 322 -6.34 0.95 -11.04
C ALA A 322 -6.90 -0.14 -10.11
N VAL A 323 -6.24 -0.34 -8.97
CA VAL A 323 -6.73 -1.18 -7.88
C VAL A 323 -6.52 -0.47 -6.55
N ALA A 324 -7.56 -0.47 -5.72
CA ALA A 324 -7.51 0.11 -4.39
C ALA A 324 -8.17 -0.82 -3.36
N LEU A 325 -7.49 -1.02 -2.23
CA LEU A 325 -7.95 -1.77 -1.07
C LEU A 325 -7.86 -0.86 0.16
N CYS A 326 -8.94 -0.76 0.93
CA CYS A 326 -8.95 -0.09 2.23
C CYS A 326 -9.52 -1.04 3.27
N THR A 327 -8.86 -1.18 4.41
CA THR A 327 -9.24 -2.09 5.50
C THR A 327 -9.22 -1.33 6.83
N ASN A 328 -10.15 -1.66 7.71
CA ASN A 328 -10.31 -1.05 9.03
C ASN A 328 -10.14 -2.04 10.19
N GLY A 329 -9.66 -3.25 9.90
CA GLY A 329 -9.23 -4.21 10.91
C GLY A 329 -8.89 -5.53 10.24
N GLY A 330 -7.79 -6.15 10.67
CA GLY A 330 -7.26 -7.32 9.99
C GLY A 330 -6.14 -8.03 10.74
N SER A 331 -6.10 -9.34 10.58
CA SER A 331 -4.97 -10.23 10.90
C SER A 331 -4.48 -10.97 9.64
N TYR A 332 -4.98 -10.60 8.47
CA TYR A 332 -4.57 -11.11 7.17
C TYR A 332 -3.85 -10.01 6.38
N SER A 333 -2.81 -10.39 5.65
CA SER A 333 -1.99 -9.47 4.85
C SER A 333 -2.81 -8.79 3.73
N PRO A 334 -2.91 -7.45 3.70
CA PRO A 334 -3.55 -6.73 2.59
C PRO A 334 -2.85 -6.99 1.24
N ASN A 335 -1.54 -7.26 1.26
CA ASN A 335 -0.78 -7.57 0.04
C ASN A 335 -1.24 -8.89 -0.59
N GLU A 336 -1.56 -9.91 0.21
CA GLU A 336 -2.07 -11.18 -0.31
C GLU A 336 -3.47 -11.02 -0.91
N VAL A 337 -4.28 -10.09 -0.38
CA VAL A 337 -5.58 -9.73 -0.99
C VAL A 337 -5.37 -9.07 -2.35
N LEU A 338 -4.44 -8.12 -2.48
CA LEU A 338 -4.10 -7.50 -3.76
C LEU A 338 -3.56 -8.51 -4.77
N ILE A 339 -2.69 -9.43 -4.35
CA ILE A 339 -2.18 -10.50 -5.22
C ILE A 339 -3.34 -11.37 -5.70
N GLY A 340 -4.27 -11.74 -4.81
CA GLY A 340 -5.47 -12.48 -5.19
C GLY A 340 -6.35 -11.71 -6.18
N ALA A 341 -6.57 -10.42 -5.93
CA ALA A 341 -7.37 -9.57 -6.79
C ALA A 341 -6.76 -9.42 -8.19
N LEU A 342 -5.47 -9.12 -8.27
CA LEU A 342 -4.72 -9.00 -9.52
C LEU A 342 -4.63 -10.34 -10.25
N SER A 343 -4.45 -11.45 -9.54
CA SER A 343 -4.44 -12.79 -10.16
C SER A 343 -5.78 -13.10 -10.82
N LEU A 344 -6.89 -12.84 -10.12
CA LEU A 344 -8.24 -13.05 -10.66
C LEU A 344 -8.56 -12.09 -11.81
N TYR A 345 -8.05 -10.86 -11.77
CA TYR A 345 -8.19 -9.89 -12.85
C TYR A 345 -7.40 -10.29 -14.10
N PHE A 346 -6.13 -10.67 -13.95
CA PHE A 346 -5.27 -11.08 -15.07
C PHE A 346 -5.42 -12.55 -15.46
N GLY A 347 -6.47 -13.23 -14.99
CA GLY A 347 -6.76 -14.61 -15.37
C GLY A 347 -5.75 -15.64 -14.90
N GLN A 348 -4.91 -15.30 -13.92
CA GLN A 348 -3.91 -16.20 -13.36
C GLN A 348 -4.58 -17.21 -12.40
N PRO A 349 -4.04 -18.44 -12.32
CA PRO A 349 -4.49 -19.39 -11.31
C PRO A 349 -4.34 -18.81 -9.91
N TYR A 350 -5.44 -18.79 -9.15
CA TYR A 350 -5.47 -18.35 -7.77
C TYR A 350 -6.23 -19.34 -6.90
N LYS A 351 -5.62 -19.75 -5.79
CA LYS A 351 -6.25 -20.60 -4.77
C LYS A 351 -6.73 -19.71 -3.64
N LEU A 352 -8.01 -19.83 -3.28
CA LEU A 352 -8.54 -19.11 -2.12
C LEU A 352 -7.83 -19.55 -0.84
N PRO A 353 -7.63 -18.64 0.13
CA PRO A 353 -7.06 -19.00 1.42
C PRO A 353 -7.88 -20.08 2.12
N ASP A 354 -7.18 -20.96 2.83
CA ASP A 354 -7.81 -21.99 3.67
C ASP A 354 -7.77 -21.53 5.13
N PHE A 355 -8.96 -21.33 5.69
CA PHE A 355 -9.15 -20.90 7.07
C PHE A 355 -9.54 -22.05 8.00
N THR A 356 -9.55 -23.29 7.50
CA THR A 356 -9.83 -24.46 8.32
C THR A 356 -8.79 -24.53 9.45
N PRO A 357 -9.20 -24.53 10.74
CA PRO A 357 -8.25 -24.67 11.83
C PRO A 357 -7.47 -25.97 11.66
N SER A 358 -6.14 -25.87 11.75
CA SER A 358 -5.29 -27.06 11.71
C SER A 358 -5.55 -27.92 12.93
N THR A 359 -5.79 -29.21 12.70
CA THR A 359 -5.82 -30.24 13.76
C THR A 359 -4.44 -30.83 14.01
N TYR A 360 -3.42 -30.39 13.28
CA TYR A 360 -2.06 -30.90 13.41
C TYR A 360 -1.40 -30.34 14.66
N ALA A 361 -1.24 -31.20 15.67
CA ALA A 361 -0.47 -30.92 16.87
C ALA A 361 1.00 -31.32 16.65
N LEU A 362 1.92 -30.39 16.93
CA LEU A 362 3.36 -30.66 16.85
C LEU A 362 3.76 -31.62 17.96
N THR A 363 4.49 -32.68 17.60
CA THR A 363 5.20 -33.50 18.58
C THR A 363 6.49 -32.81 19.01
N PRO A 364 7.07 -33.14 20.18
CA PRO A 364 8.39 -32.64 20.55
C PRO A 364 9.46 -32.91 19.48
N ALA A 365 9.41 -34.07 18.82
CA ALA A 365 10.31 -34.42 17.72
C ALA A 365 10.14 -33.50 16.50
N ASP A 366 8.91 -33.06 16.19
CA ASP A 366 8.66 -32.08 15.13
C ASP A 366 9.27 -30.70 15.48
N LEU A 367 9.14 -30.27 16.74
CA LEU A 367 9.70 -28.99 17.20
C LEU A 367 11.23 -28.97 17.03
N ASP A 368 11.91 -30.02 17.46
CA ASP A 368 13.37 -30.12 17.40
C ASP A 368 13.86 -30.27 15.95
N ARG A 369 13.10 -30.97 15.12
CA ARG A 369 13.41 -31.16 13.70
C ARG A 369 13.48 -29.85 12.94
N TYR A 370 12.54 -28.93 13.17
CA TYR A 370 12.43 -27.68 12.42
C TYR A 370 13.24 -26.53 13.03
N ALA A 371 13.58 -26.60 14.31
CA ALA A 371 14.38 -25.57 14.98
C ALA A 371 15.77 -25.41 14.34
N GLY A 372 16.27 -24.18 14.23
CA GLY A 372 17.57 -23.88 13.64
C GLY A 372 17.63 -22.49 13.03
N THR A 373 18.84 -22.07 12.65
CA THR A 373 19.05 -20.86 11.85
C THR A 373 19.15 -21.25 10.39
N TYR A 374 18.40 -20.55 9.54
CA TYR A 374 18.39 -20.80 8.11
C TYR A 374 18.77 -19.54 7.34
N ALA A 375 19.52 -19.72 6.26
CA ALA A 375 19.96 -18.66 5.37
C ALA A 375 19.54 -18.93 3.93
N SER A 376 19.37 -17.87 3.15
CA SER A 376 19.08 -17.95 1.72
C SER A 376 20.14 -17.18 0.94
N PRO A 377 20.65 -17.71 -0.19
CA PRO A 377 21.53 -16.94 -1.08
C PRO A 377 20.77 -15.78 -1.77
N THR A 378 19.45 -15.87 -1.84
CA THR A 378 18.58 -14.88 -2.52
C THR A 378 17.91 -13.88 -1.59
N MET A 379 18.05 -14.05 -0.27
CA MET A 379 17.58 -13.07 0.71
C MET A 379 18.68 -12.71 1.70
N PRO A 380 19.02 -11.42 1.86
CA PRO A 380 20.07 -10.97 2.78
C PRO A 380 19.56 -10.92 4.24
N LEU A 381 18.87 -11.96 4.70
CA LEU A 381 18.45 -12.13 6.09
C LEU A 381 18.53 -13.61 6.48
N LYS A 382 18.79 -13.85 7.77
CA LYS A 382 18.66 -15.19 8.37
C LYS A 382 17.32 -15.30 9.07
N ILE A 383 16.76 -16.49 9.09
CA ILE A 383 15.54 -16.82 9.83
C ILE A 383 15.92 -17.83 10.90
N MET A 384 15.79 -17.44 12.16
CA MET A 384 15.88 -18.34 13.29
C MET A 384 14.50 -18.92 13.57
N VAL A 385 14.40 -20.25 13.55
CA VAL A 385 13.23 -20.99 13.98
C VAL A 385 13.54 -21.57 15.36
N SER A 386 12.75 -21.23 16.36
CA SER A 386 12.97 -21.61 17.75
C SER A 386 11.72 -22.20 18.38
N ARG A 387 11.92 -23.05 19.39
CA ARG A 387 10.84 -23.59 20.21
C ARG A 387 10.40 -22.56 21.26
N ASP A 388 9.09 -22.42 21.42
CA ASP A 388 8.45 -21.70 22.52
C ASP A 388 7.31 -22.59 23.08
N GLY A 389 7.64 -23.37 24.11
CA GLY A 389 6.74 -24.39 24.66
C GLY A 389 6.38 -25.47 23.63
N ALA A 390 5.10 -25.52 23.24
CA ALA A 390 4.55 -26.42 22.23
C ALA A 390 4.43 -25.78 20.83
N THR A 391 4.92 -24.56 20.66
CA THR A 391 4.85 -23.81 19.41
C THR A 391 6.24 -23.59 18.82
N LEU A 392 6.29 -23.37 17.51
CA LEU A 392 7.47 -22.81 16.85
C LEU A 392 7.30 -21.32 16.68
N ARG A 393 8.39 -20.58 16.82
CA ARG A 393 8.49 -19.17 16.45
C ARG A 393 9.52 -19.01 15.35
N ALA A 394 9.29 -18.06 14.47
CA ALA A 394 10.30 -17.59 13.52
C ALA A 394 10.70 -16.16 13.85
N GLN A 395 11.98 -15.85 13.64
CA GLN A 395 12.55 -14.53 13.81
C GLN A 395 13.53 -14.25 12.67
N ALA A 396 13.20 -13.26 11.84
CA ALA A 396 14.15 -12.72 10.88
C ALA A 396 15.15 -11.79 11.58
N THR A 397 16.40 -11.73 11.09
CA THR A 397 17.43 -10.85 11.64
C THR A 397 16.94 -9.40 11.76
N GLY A 398 17.04 -8.82 12.96
CA GLY A 398 16.62 -7.43 13.23
C GLY A 398 15.10 -7.23 13.39
N GLN A 399 14.31 -8.30 13.44
CA GLN A 399 12.86 -8.25 13.59
C GLN A 399 12.39 -8.96 14.87
N ASN A 400 11.16 -8.67 15.29
CA ASN A 400 10.51 -9.37 16.38
C ASN A 400 10.12 -10.80 15.98
N ALA A 401 10.18 -11.72 16.94
CA ALA A 401 9.77 -13.11 16.73
C ALA A 401 8.24 -13.24 16.66
N PHE A 402 7.73 -14.05 15.73
CA PHE A 402 6.30 -14.32 15.54
C PHE A 402 6.01 -15.83 15.62
N PRO A 403 4.79 -16.23 16.04
CA PRO A 403 4.42 -17.63 16.10
C PRO A 403 4.21 -18.21 14.69
N LEU A 404 4.58 -19.48 14.53
CA LEU A 404 4.29 -20.28 13.34
C LEU A 404 3.08 -21.17 13.61
N GLU A 405 1.98 -20.90 12.91
CA GLU A 405 0.78 -21.72 12.97
C GLU A 405 0.97 -22.98 12.13
N PRO A 406 0.86 -24.19 12.71
CA PRO A 406 0.95 -25.43 11.95
C PRO A 406 -0.22 -25.55 10.97
N VAL A 407 0.03 -25.99 9.74
CA VAL A 407 -1.00 -26.35 8.75
C VAL A 407 -1.07 -27.86 8.58
N SER A 408 0.09 -28.49 8.43
CA SER A 408 0.28 -29.95 8.39
C SER A 408 1.73 -30.27 8.74
N ALA A 409 2.12 -31.55 8.71
CA ALA A 409 3.52 -31.94 8.89
C ALA A 409 4.44 -31.16 7.92
N GLY A 410 5.41 -30.43 8.48
CA GLY A 410 6.38 -29.61 7.76
C GLY A 410 5.84 -28.33 7.14
N ILE A 411 4.58 -27.96 7.34
CA ILE A 411 3.98 -26.77 6.72
C ILE A 411 3.45 -25.84 7.80
N PHE A 412 3.92 -24.60 7.78
CA PHE A 412 3.56 -23.57 8.74
C PHE A 412 3.17 -22.28 8.04
N LYS A 413 2.40 -21.43 8.73
CA LYS A 413 2.02 -20.12 8.23
C LYS A 413 2.05 -19.03 9.30
N PHE A 414 2.08 -17.79 8.84
CA PHE A 414 1.80 -16.61 9.63
C PHE A 414 1.05 -15.59 8.75
N ASP A 415 -0.29 -15.65 8.83
CA ASP A 415 -1.22 -14.89 7.98
C ASP A 415 -0.96 -13.36 8.00
N PRO A 416 -0.64 -12.71 9.14
CA PRO A 416 -0.44 -11.25 9.18
C PRO A 416 0.68 -10.74 8.28
N ALA A 417 1.70 -11.56 8.01
CA ALA A 417 2.81 -11.22 7.12
C ALA A 417 2.75 -11.98 5.77
N GLY A 418 1.67 -12.73 5.51
CA GLY A 418 1.54 -13.55 4.31
C GLY A 418 2.61 -14.65 4.19
N ILE A 419 3.10 -15.15 5.34
CA ILE A 419 4.20 -16.12 5.37
C ILE A 419 3.63 -17.53 5.27
N ARG A 420 4.20 -18.35 4.38
CA ARG A 420 4.05 -19.81 4.37
C ARG A 420 5.42 -20.47 4.28
N MET A 421 5.74 -21.34 5.22
CA MET A 421 7.00 -22.08 5.30
C MET A 421 6.74 -23.57 5.07
N GLU A 422 7.46 -24.14 4.11
CA GLU A 422 7.37 -25.56 3.73
C GLU A 422 8.72 -26.22 3.94
N PHE A 423 8.87 -26.96 5.04
CA PHE A 423 10.08 -27.71 5.38
C PHE A 423 10.21 -28.94 4.51
N ASP A 424 11.43 -29.19 4.04
CA ASP A 424 11.77 -30.35 3.24
C ASP A 424 11.81 -31.61 4.15
N PRO A 425 11.13 -32.71 3.77
CA PRO A 425 11.11 -33.92 4.58
C PRO A 425 12.44 -34.69 4.56
N ALA A 426 13.35 -34.41 3.64
CA ALA A 426 14.63 -35.10 3.46
C ALA A 426 15.85 -34.20 3.74
N LYS A 427 15.69 -32.88 3.74
CA LYS A 427 16.80 -31.93 3.88
C LYS A 427 16.55 -30.95 5.02
N PRO A 428 17.60 -30.45 5.68
CA PRO A 428 17.48 -29.38 6.67
C PRO A 428 17.29 -28.03 5.95
N ALA A 429 16.14 -27.87 5.29
CA ALA A 429 15.82 -26.71 4.47
C ALA A 429 14.30 -26.45 4.50
N PHE A 430 13.90 -25.22 4.17
CA PHE A 430 12.51 -24.91 3.89
C PHE A 430 12.38 -23.96 2.69
N THR A 431 11.22 -24.01 2.05
CA THR A 431 10.79 -23.02 1.06
C THR A 431 9.87 -22.00 1.74
N LEU A 432 10.24 -20.71 1.68
CA LEU A 432 9.40 -19.60 2.10
C LEU A 432 8.61 -19.08 0.90
N ARG A 433 7.30 -19.00 1.04
CA ARG A 433 6.42 -18.27 0.13
C ARG A 433 5.89 -17.03 0.85
N GLN A 434 6.12 -15.87 0.24
CA GLN A 434 5.70 -14.59 0.81
C GLN A 434 5.64 -13.53 -0.31
N GLY A 435 4.56 -12.75 -0.37
CA GLY A 435 4.44 -11.63 -1.30
C GLY A 435 4.54 -12.03 -2.77
N GLY A 436 4.02 -13.20 -3.12
CA GLY A 436 4.13 -13.80 -4.46
C GLY A 436 5.51 -14.37 -4.80
N GLY A 437 6.53 -14.17 -3.96
CA GLY A 437 7.85 -14.74 -4.12
C GLY A 437 7.98 -16.17 -3.56
N THR A 438 9.01 -16.89 -3.99
CA THR A 438 9.38 -18.22 -3.49
C THR A 438 10.89 -18.25 -3.25
N PHE A 439 11.30 -18.59 -2.03
CA PHE A 439 12.69 -18.44 -1.60
C PHE A 439 13.13 -19.67 -0.83
N LEU A 440 14.26 -20.26 -1.24
CA LEU A 440 14.84 -21.42 -0.56
C LEU A 440 15.74 -20.97 0.58
N PHE A 441 15.55 -21.56 1.75
CA PHE A 441 16.36 -21.38 2.94
C PHE A 441 16.96 -22.72 3.37
N THR A 442 18.26 -22.74 3.63
CA THR A 442 19.00 -23.93 4.09
C THR A 442 19.51 -23.68 5.50
N LYS A 443 19.43 -24.70 6.36
CA LYS A 443 19.92 -24.63 7.74
C LYS A 443 21.44 -24.50 7.74
N GLU A 444 21.95 -23.69 8.66
CA GLU A 444 23.39 -23.51 8.91
C GLU A 444 24.02 -24.71 9.59
#